data_AF-A0A951EZD7-F1
#
_entry.id   AF-A0A951EZD7-F1
#
_cell.length_a   1.000
_cell.length_b   1.000
_cell.length_c   1.000
_cell.angle_alpha   90.00
_cell.angle_beta   90.00
_cell.angle_gamma   90.00
#
_symmetry.space_group_name_H-M   'P 1'
#
loop_
_entity.id
_entity.type
_entity.pdbx_description
1 polymer ?
#
loop_
_entity_poly.entity_id
_entity_poly.type
_entity_poly.pdbx_seq_one_letter_code
_entity_poly.pdbx_strand_id
1 'polypeptide(L)'
;MTSLPVLLFSSFSLCAQTPDLYPQVRSLVREAEALSTNMRLLKDRSNPHSWAGDILAHAGYLEDAERAYAKSPGPNGDAPYILWRAWVVYGHRERAEKLLESTTNPEKRAAYGAAFADLLWRMGQSAQARQQYEAARAVAAKIVDPTKRKQSLASIDQGLRFVSDPPPNLVSATPSPSPRGNVQDSPIPPFPITAGGFQDPDPKTADRAAADAELIKQLYDRAAAGDRASVERMIENATTPFRKALAIASLEHVFIQLGRPAEAEQYAKSIPETDSSSSLAKAEALSAAGTAWVRALNDDRARIHFNSAKSIASSVRDLPLGRVSVLVSIATAQIRGRMIEDGEATFRQSIELAQKFPDRPATPQGVRRPPTPPGIHYKDEAFEKIVHAAIQVRSVKIANDAAKIWSMSGNNAESALVDAWLAAGRTDEAIDAARRIEDPERRVSELLSLARSLLNDAGAPIF
;
A
#
# COMPACT_ATOMS: atom_id res chain seq x y z
N MET A 1 -26.22 59.62 -40.09
CA MET A 1 -25.60 60.02 -38.81
C MET A 1 -26.31 59.27 -37.72
N THR A 2 -25.72 58.18 -37.26
CA THR A 2 -26.27 57.29 -36.24
C THR A 2 -25.11 56.79 -35.39
N SER A 3 -25.11 57.20 -34.12
CA SER A 3 -24.09 56.88 -33.12
C SER A 3 -24.12 55.40 -32.74
N LEU A 4 -22.94 54.78 -32.68
CA LEU A 4 -22.71 53.50 -32.02
C LEU A 4 -22.26 53.73 -30.57
N PRO A 5 -22.75 52.94 -29.59
CA PRO A 5 -22.31 53.05 -28.22
C PRO A 5 -20.96 52.36 -28.02
N VAL A 6 -20.04 53.06 -27.35
CA VAL A 6 -18.79 52.52 -26.82
C VAL A 6 -19.12 51.68 -25.59
N LEU A 7 -18.92 50.36 -25.68
CA LEU A 7 -18.93 49.48 -24.52
C LEU A 7 -17.53 49.47 -23.90
N LEU A 8 -17.39 50.17 -22.78
CA LEU A 8 -16.26 50.06 -21.87
C LEU A 8 -16.32 48.69 -21.18
N PHE A 9 -15.39 47.79 -21.52
CA PHE A 9 -15.14 46.60 -20.72
C PHE A 9 -14.35 46.99 -19.49
N SER A 10 -15.05 47.05 -18.36
CA SER A 10 -14.46 47.13 -17.03
C SER A 10 -13.66 45.87 -16.75
N SER A 11 -12.36 46.05 -16.47
CA SER A 11 -11.43 45.01 -16.06
C SER A 11 -11.86 44.41 -14.71
N PHE A 12 -12.61 43.31 -14.73
CA PHE A 12 -12.73 42.47 -13.55
C PHE A 12 -11.40 41.72 -13.36
N SER A 13 -10.60 42.22 -12.42
CA SER A 13 -9.44 41.51 -11.89
C SER A 13 -9.93 40.31 -11.09
N LEU A 14 -10.17 39.17 -11.75
CA LEU A 14 -10.21 37.89 -11.06
C LEU A 14 -8.81 37.63 -10.51
N CYS A 15 -8.61 37.79 -9.20
CA CYS A 15 -7.59 37.01 -8.51
C CYS A 15 -7.92 35.55 -8.82
N ALA A 16 -7.16 34.92 -9.71
CA ALA A 16 -7.21 33.50 -9.92
C ALA A 16 -6.90 32.83 -8.58
N GLN A 17 -7.93 32.37 -7.88
CA GLN A 17 -7.76 31.41 -6.81
C GLN A 17 -7.17 30.17 -7.48
N THR A 18 -5.86 29.96 -7.32
CA THR A 18 -5.24 28.69 -7.67
C THR A 18 -6.07 27.61 -6.96
N PRO A 19 -6.73 26.69 -7.68
CA PRO A 19 -7.56 25.69 -7.05
C PRO A 19 -6.71 24.90 -6.05
N ASP A 20 -7.18 24.76 -4.82
CA ASP A 20 -6.55 23.94 -3.80
C ASP A 20 -6.67 22.47 -4.27
N LEU A 21 -5.58 21.94 -4.85
CA LEU A 21 -5.59 20.64 -5.52
C LEU A 21 -5.62 19.47 -4.53
N TYR A 22 -5.20 19.69 -3.28
CA TYR A 22 -5.04 18.66 -2.26
C TYR A 22 -5.42 19.16 -0.85
N PRO A 23 -6.67 19.59 -0.62
CA PRO A 23 -7.05 20.27 0.63
C PRO A 23 -6.96 19.34 1.83
N GLN A 24 -7.24 18.04 1.66
CA GLN A 24 -7.10 17.03 2.71
C GLN A 24 -5.63 16.81 3.09
N VAL A 25 -4.72 16.71 2.11
CA VAL A 25 -3.28 16.60 2.36
C VAL A 25 -2.80 17.80 3.16
N ARG A 26 -3.19 19.01 2.74
CA ARG A 26 -2.84 20.25 3.44
C ARG A 26 -3.35 20.25 4.88
N SER A 27 -4.60 19.85 5.11
CA SER A 27 -5.20 19.76 6.44
C SER A 27 -4.45 18.80 7.36
N LEU A 28 -4.12 17.59 6.88
CA LEU A 28 -3.42 16.58 7.66
C LEU A 28 -2.01 17.05 8.05
N VAL A 29 -1.29 17.69 7.13
CA VAL A 29 0.03 18.25 7.43
C VAL A 29 -0.07 19.36 8.47
N ARG A 30 -1.07 20.24 8.39
CA ARG A 30 -1.28 21.31 9.39
C ARG A 30 -1.59 20.76 10.77
N GLU A 31 -2.40 19.72 10.85
CA GLU A 31 -2.70 19.03 12.09
C GLU A 31 -1.44 18.40 12.69
N ALA A 32 -0.64 17.71 11.88
CA ALA A 32 0.65 17.15 12.29
C ALA A 32 1.63 18.25 12.77
N GLU A 33 1.73 19.37 12.06
CA GLU A 33 2.56 20.51 12.46
C GLU A 33 2.16 21.10 13.81
N ALA A 34 0.85 21.18 14.10
CA ALA A 34 0.34 21.69 15.38
C ALA A 34 0.72 20.77 16.54
N LEU A 35 0.58 19.46 16.33
CA LEU A 35 0.96 18.43 17.31
C LEU A 35 2.47 18.34 17.52
N SER A 36 3.28 18.66 16.51
CA SER A 36 4.74 18.53 16.56
C SER A 36 5.48 19.78 17.07
N THR A 37 4.78 20.79 17.60
CA THR A 37 5.37 22.09 17.99
C THR A 37 6.59 21.96 18.92
N ASN A 38 6.59 20.97 19.82
CA ASN A 38 7.68 20.72 20.78
C ASN A 38 8.54 19.49 20.40
N MET A 39 8.37 18.94 19.20
CA MET A 39 9.07 17.73 18.75
C MET A 39 10.22 18.10 17.83
N ARG A 40 11.45 17.77 18.24
CA ARG A 40 12.64 17.98 17.38
C ARG A 40 12.83 16.84 16.39
N LEU A 41 12.64 15.61 16.84
CA LEU A 41 12.76 14.39 16.05
C LEU A 41 11.68 13.39 16.50
N LEU A 42 11.20 12.57 15.58
CA LEU A 42 10.38 11.41 15.88
C LEU A 42 11.26 10.24 16.34
N LYS A 43 10.65 9.15 16.82
CA LYS A 43 11.37 7.94 17.31
C LYS A 43 12.30 7.31 16.26
N ASP A 44 11.94 7.43 14.98
CA ASP A 44 12.75 6.97 13.85
C ASP A 44 13.87 7.95 13.44
N ARG A 45 14.05 9.04 14.21
CA ARG A 45 14.99 10.14 13.98
C ARG A 45 14.66 11.01 12.76
N SER A 46 13.47 10.88 12.18
CA SER A 46 13.00 11.83 11.17
C SER A 46 12.60 13.15 11.82
N ASN A 47 12.72 14.25 11.08
CA ASN A 47 12.26 15.57 11.52
C ASN A 47 10.85 15.82 10.95
N PRO A 48 9.82 16.01 11.81
CA PRO A 48 8.45 16.15 11.34
C PRO A 48 8.23 17.42 10.50
N HIS A 49 8.98 18.50 10.75
CA HIS A 49 8.88 19.74 9.99
C HIS A 49 9.51 19.64 8.61
N SER A 50 10.65 18.95 8.47
CA SER A 50 11.23 18.67 7.15
C SER A 50 10.32 17.75 6.34
N TRP A 51 9.72 16.73 6.97
CA TRP A 51 8.79 15.83 6.29
C TRP A 51 7.51 16.55 5.85
N ALA A 52 6.93 17.39 6.72
CA ALA A 52 5.82 18.28 6.36
C ALA A 52 6.18 19.18 5.17
N GLY A 53 7.36 19.80 5.20
CA GLY A 53 7.87 20.64 4.11
C GLY A 53 7.99 19.87 2.79
N ASP A 54 8.49 18.64 2.83
CA ASP A 54 8.60 17.78 1.65
C ASP A 54 7.22 17.50 1.03
N ILE A 55 6.23 17.11 1.84
CA ILE A 55 4.87 16.83 1.37
C ILE A 55 4.24 18.09 0.75
N LEU A 56 4.35 19.23 1.44
CA LEU A 56 3.78 20.50 0.98
C LEU A 56 4.44 20.99 -0.31
N ALA A 57 5.75 20.80 -0.46
CA ALA A 57 6.50 21.14 -1.66
C ALA A 57 6.06 20.28 -2.86
N HIS A 58 5.90 18.97 -2.67
CA HIS A 58 5.36 18.08 -3.71
C HIS A 58 3.91 18.42 -4.07
N ALA A 59 3.12 18.91 -3.12
CA ALA A 59 1.74 19.34 -3.33
C ALA A 59 1.59 20.74 -3.96
N GLY A 60 2.68 21.49 -4.11
CA GLY A 60 2.67 22.85 -4.65
C GLY A 60 2.28 23.95 -3.65
N TYR A 61 2.16 23.64 -2.36
CA TYR A 61 1.93 24.64 -1.30
C TYR A 61 3.26 25.28 -0.86
N LEU A 62 3.87 26.06 -1.74
CA LEU A 62 5.24 26.54 -1.60
C LEU A 62 5.45 27.41 -0.35
N GLU A 63 4.55 28.35 -0.07
CA GLU A 63 4.62 29.17 1.15
C GLU A 63 4.46 28.34 2.42
N ASP A 64 3.68 27.27 2.35
CA ASP A 64 3.50 26.36 3.48
C ASP A 64 4.73 25.50 3.71
N ALA A 65 5.35 25.03 2.63
CA ALA A 65 6.61 24.30 2.68
C ALA A 65 7.73 25.16 3.25
N GLU A 66 7.87 26.42 2.79
CA GLU A 66 8.84 27.39 3.31
C GLU A 66 8.70 27.58 4.82
N ARG A 67 7.46 27.79 5.30
CA ARG A 67 7.19 27.90 6.74
C ARG A 67 7.58 26.63 7.49
N ALA A 68 7.24 25.45 6.96
CA ALA A 68 7.55 24.18 7.62
C ALA A 68 9.07 24.01 7.75
N TYR A 69 9.82 24.21 6.66
CA TYR A 69 11.28 24.13 6.70
C TYR A 69 11.95 25.17 7.60
N ALA A 70 11.37 26.37 7.75
CA ALA A 70 11.90 27.40 8.65
C ALA A 70 11.95 26.95 10.13
N LYS A 71 11.11 25.97 10.53
CA LYS A 71 11.15 25.37 11.88
C LYS A 71 12.25 24.32 12.05
N SER A 72 12.85 23.86 10.95
CA SER A 72 13.98 22.92 10.95
C SER A 72 15.04 23.36 9.94
N PRO A 73 15.71 24.50 10.18
CA PRO A 73 16.72 24.99 9.25
C PRO A 73 17.87 23.98 9.13
N GLY A 74 18.28 23.71 7.88
CA GLY A 74 19.48 22.91 7.63
C GLY A 74 20.74 23.61 8.14
N PRO A 75 21.90 22.92 8.15
CA PRO A 75 23.15 23.44 8.74
C PRO A 75 23.61 24.80 8.21
N ASN A 76 23.23 25.15 6.97
CA ASN A 76 23.63 26.39 6.31
C ASN A 76 22.47 27.39 6.12
N GLY A 77 21.26 27.08 6.60
CA GLY A 77 20.07 27.90 6.35
C GLY A 77 19.57 27.93 4.89
N ASP A 78 20.24 27.22 3.98
CA ASP A 78 19.84 27.10 2.58
C ASP A 78 18.45 26.43 2.46
N ALA A 79 17.65 26.88 1.49
CA ALA A 79 16.40 26.23 1.15
C ALA A 79 16.65 24.76 0.78
N PRO A 80 15.87 23.80 1.31
CA PRO A 80 16.03 22.39 0.96
C PRO A 80 15.89 22.17 -0.54
N TYR A 81 16.68 21.24 -1.07
CA TYR A 81 16.71 20.93 -2.50
C TYR A 81 15.34 20.52 -3.08
N ILE A 82 14.48 19.90 -2.26
CA ILE A 82 13.08 19.59 -2.64
C ILE A 82 12.27 20.87 -2.87
N LEU A 83 12.33 21.85 -1.97
CA LEU A 83 11.64 23.13 -2.13
C LEU A 83 12.09 23.87 -3.40
N TRP A 84 13.40 23.85 -3.66
CA TRP A 84 13.96 24.46 -4.86
C TRP A 84 13.43 23.82 -6.15
N ARG A 85 13.33 22.49 -6.22
CA ARG A 85 12.72 21.79 -7.36
C ARG A 85 11.23 22.10 -7.48
N ALA A 86 10.52 22.19 -6.36
CA ALA A 86 9.11 22.55 -6.34
C ALA A 86 8.87 23.95 -6.93
N TRP A 87 9.71 24.94 -6.60
CA TRP A 87 9.62 26.27 -7.23
C TRP A 87 9.72 26.19 -8.76
N VAL A 88 10.60 25.36 -9.31
CA VAL A 88 10.73 25.19 -10.77
C VAL A 88 9.47 24.53 -11.35
N VAL A 89 9.02 23.42 -10.77
CA VAL A 89 7.86 22.65 -11.30
C VAL A 89 6.59 23.48 -11.26
N TYR A 90 6.37 24.24 -10.19
CA TYR A 90 5.18 25.05 -9.97
C TYR A 90 5.29 26.49 -10.50
N GLY A 91 6.28 26.79 -11.35
CA GLY A 91 6.32 28.03 -12.13
C GLY A 91 6.96 29.24 -11.44
N HIS A 92 7.62 29.08 -10.29
CA HIS A 92 8.36 30.11 -9.56
C HIS A 92 9.86 30.07 -9.87
N ARG A 93 10.19 29.99 -11.16
CA ARG A 93 11.56 29.78 -11.65
C ARG A 93 12.54 30.84 -11.17
N GLU A 94 12.14 32.10 -11.15
CA GLU A 94 12.93 33.22 -10.69
C GLU A 94 13.42 33.05 -9.24
N ARG A 95 12.65 32.40 -8.36
CA ARG A 95 13.10 32.09 -6.99
C ARG A 95 14.22 31.06 -7.00
N ALA A 96 14.08 30.02 -7.82
CA ALA A 96 15.08 28.96 -7.97
C ALA A 96 16.39 29.48 -8.59
N GLU A 97 16.30 30.37 -9.59
CA GLU A 97 17.45 31.02 -10.23
C GLU A 97 18.19 31.95 -9.26
N LYS A 98 17.47 32.74 -8.45
CA LYS A 98 18.08 33.60 -7.44
C LYS A 98 18.91 32.82 -6.43
N LEU A 99 18.44 31.66 -5.96
CA LEU A 99 19.20 30.79 -5.05
C LEU A 99 20.48 30.25 -5.72
N LEU A 100 20.36 29.84 -6.99
CA LEU A 100 21.50 29.39 -7.79
C LEU A 100 22.55 30.50 -7.96
N GLU A 101 22.11 31.73 -8.20
CA GLU A 101 22.98 32.90 -8.36
C GLU A 101 23.69 33.29 -7.06
N SER A 102 23.00 33.20 -5.92
CA SER A 102 23.58 33.48 -4.60
C SER A 102 24.55 32.40 -4.13
N THR A 103 24.55 31.22 -4.77
CA THR A 103 25.48 30.13 -4.42
C THR A 103 26.91 30.51 -4.85
N THR A 104 27.78 30.78 -3.87
CA THR A 104 29.15 31.23 -4.11
C THR A 104 30.13 30.09 -4.41
N ASN A 105 29.87 28.90 -3.86
CA ASN A 105 30.70 27.72 -4.11
C ASN A 105 30.49 27.23 -5.57
N PRO A 106 31.52 27.22 -6.43
CA PRO A 106 31.38 26.88 -7.85
C PRO A 106 31.01 25.42 -8.08
N GLU A 107 31.42 24.50 -7.21
CA GLU A 107 31.03 23.08 -7.27
C GLU A 107 29.54 22.92 -7.02
N LYS A 108 29.02 23.52 -5.92
CA LYS A 108 27.59 23.51 -5.61
C LYS A 108 26.76 24.20 -6.70
N ARG A 109 27.23 25.36 -7.19
CA ARG A 109 26.54 26.12 -8.23
C ARG A 109 26.48 25.35 -9.55
N ALA A 110 27.55 24.68 -9.95
CA ALA A 110 27.55 23.81 -11.12
C ALA A 110 26.57 22.63 -10.95
N ALA A 111 26.59 21.98 -9.78
CA ALA A 111 25.69 20.86 -9.49
C ALA A 111 24.20 21.27 -9.51
N TYR A 112 23.84 22.39 -8.87
CA TYR A 112 22.47 22.91 -8.90
C TYR A 112 22.06 23.37 -10.31
N GLY A 113 22.96 23.97 -11.08
CA GLY A 113 22.68 24.33 -12.47
C GLY A 113 22.42 23.10 -13.35
N ALA A 114 23.19 22.02 -13.17
CA ALA A 114 23.00 20.76 -13.90
C ALA A 114 21.68 20.07 -13.52
N ALA A 115 21.35 20.06 -12.22
CA ALA A 115 20.07 19.60 -11.72
C ALA A 115 18.88 20.40 -12.27
N PHE A 116 19.06 21.72 -12.43
CA PHE A 116 18.02 22.58 -12.97
C PHE A 116 17.74 22.23 -14.43
N ALA A 117 18.81 22.04 -15.19
CA ALA A 117 18.73 21.61 -16.56
C ALA A 117 18.04 20.24 -16.70
N ASP A 118 18.37 19.27 -15.85
CA ASP A 118 17.72 17.94 -15.82
C ASP A 118 16.21 18.06 -15.56
N LEU A 119 15.81 18.87 -14.59
CA LEU A 119 14.40 19.08 -14.27
C LEU A 119 13.65 19.74 -15.43
N LEU A 120 14.24 20.76 -16.08
CA LEU A 120 13.65 21.38 -17.28
C LEU A 120 13.50 20.37 -18.42
N TRP A 121 14.47 19.48 -18.60
CA TRP A 121 14.40 18.41 -19.60
C TRP A 121 13.26 17.44 -19.29
N ARG A 122 13.13 16.99 -18.03
CA ARG A 122 12.02 16.15 -17.56
C ARG A 122 10.66 16.86 -17.65
N MET A 123 10.61 18.19 -17.62
CA MET A 123 9.41 18.98 -17.89
C MET A 123 9.12 19.17 -19.40
N GLY A 124 9.89 18.53 -20.28
CA GLY A 124 9.74 18.64 -21.73
C GLY A 124 10.34 19.92 -22.34
N GLN A 125 11.11 20.69 -21.57
CA GLN A 125 11.69 21.97 -21.99
C GLN A 125 13.14 21.81 -22.49
N SER A 126 13.37 20.89 -23.44
CA SER A 126 14.72 20.49 -23.89
C SER A 126 15.61 21.66 -24.35
N ALA A 127 15.05 22.67 -25.02
CA ALA A 127 15.81 23.84 -25.45
C ALA A 127 16.35 24.67 -24.26
N GLN A 128 15.52 24.86 -23.24
CA GLN A 128 15.90 25.60 -22.03
C GLN A 128 16.85 24.78 -21.16
N ALA A 129 16.60 23.46 -21.05
CA ALA A 129 17.50 22.53 -20.38
C ALA A 129 18.90 22.57 -20.98
N ARG A 130 19.03 22.56 -22.32
CA ARG A 130 20.33 22.65 -23.00
C ARG A 130 21.07 23.94 -22.64
N GLN A 131 20.37 25.08 -22.67
CA GLN A 131 20.95 26.37 -22.27
C GLN A 131 21.48 26.34 -20.83
N GLN A 132 20.71 25.75 -19.90
CA GLN A 132 21.09 25.65 -18.50
C GLN A 132 22.26 24.68 -18.28
N TYR A 133 22.34 23.56 -19.00
CA TYR A 133 23.49 22.68 -18.94
C TYR A 133 24.78 23.39 -19.40
N GLU A 134 24.74 24.18 -20.48
CA GLU A 134 25.91 24.93 -20.93
C GLU A 134 26.32 26.02 -19.92
N ALA A 135 25.36 26.68 -19.27
CA ALA A 135 25.64 27.61 -18.19
C ALA A 135 26.31 26.91 -16.98
N ALA A 136 25.79 25.74 -16.58
CA ALA A 136 26.38 24.92 -15.53
C ALA A 136 27.79 24.46 -15.89
N ARG A 137 28.03 24.08 -17.15
CA ARG A 137 29.34 23.67 -17.69
C ARG A 137 30.36 24.80 -17.59
N ALA A 138 29.96 26.03 -17.91
CA ALA A 138 30.81 27.22 -17.80
C ALA A 138 31.20 27.53 -16.34
N VAL A 139 30.30 27.27 -15.39
CA VAL A 139 30.61 27.37 -13.95
C VAL A 139 31.54 26.25 -13.50
N ALA A 140 31.27 25.00 -13.93
CA ALA A 140 32.06 23.84 -13.59
C ALA A 140 33.54 23.99 -14.03
N ALA A 141 33.78 24.60 -15.20
CA ALA A 141 35.13 24.87 -15.70
C ALA A 141 35.98 25.73 -14.76
N LYS A 142 35.36 26.52 -13.87
CA LYS A 142 36.03 27.40 -12.89
C LYS A 142 36.29 26.73 -11.53
N ILE A 143 35.88 25.47 -11.33
CA ILE A 143 36.13 24.74 -10.08
C ILE A 143 37.63 24.55 -9.88
N VAL A 144 38.19 24.99 -8.74
CA VAL A 144 39.65 24.97 -8.50
C VAL A 144 40.21 23.54 -8.47
N ASP A 145 39.55 22.63 -7.75
CA ASP A 145 39.96 21.22 -7.64
C ASP A 145 39.81 20.49 -8.99
N PRO A 146 40.92 19.98 -9.57
CA PRO A 146 40.90 19.36 -10.90
C PRO A 146 40.10 18.05 -10.95
N THR A 147 40.07 17.28 -9.86
CA THR A 147 39.31 16.02 -9.77
C THR A 147 37.82 16.31 -9.77
N LYS A 148 37.38 17.24 -8.90
CA LYS A 148 35.98 17.67 -8.81
C LYS A 148 35.50 18.37 -10.08
N ARG A 149 36.37 19.17 -10.71
CA ARG A 149 36.11 19.79 -12.02
C ARG A 149 35.83 18.73 -13.08
N LYS A 150 36.70 17.73 -13.20
CA LYS A 150 36.55 16.63 -14.17
C LYS A 150 35.26 15.85 -13.94
N GLN A 151 34.94 15.53 -12.69
CA GLN A 151 33.70 14.81 -12.32
C GLN A 151 32.45 15.63 -12.68
N SER A 152 32.43 16.92 -12.32
CA SER A 152 31.31 17.81 -12.61
C SER A 152 31.07 17.98 -14.11
N LEU A 153 32.15 18.22 -14.88
CA LEU A 153 32.07 18.33 -16.34
C LEU A 153 31.59 17.03 -17.00
N ALA A 154 32.05 15.86 -16.54
CA ALA A 154 31.61 14.58 -17.08
C ALA A 154 30.11 14.33 -16.87
N SER A 155 29.59 14.67 -15.68
CA SER A 155 28.15 14.55 -15.39
C SER A 155 27.30 15.52 -16.22
N ILE A 156 27.76 16.76 -16.40
CA ILE A 156 27.08 17.76 -17.23
C ILE A 156 27.11 17.38 -18.72
N ASP A 157 28.25 16.93 -19.23
CA ASP A 157 28.41 16.49 -20.61
C ASP A 157 27.55 15.25 -20.92
N GLN A 158 27.31 14.39 -19.92
CA GLN A 158 26.35 13.30 -20.03
C GLN A 158 24.91 13.83 -20.18
N GLY A 159 24.49 14.80 -19.36
CA GLY A 159 23.18 15.44 -19.50
C GLY A 159 22.97 16.11 -20.87
N LEU A 160 23.99 16.81 -21.37
CA LEU A 160 23.98 17.44 -22.70
C LEU A 160 23.81 16.45 -23.87
N ARG A 161 24.18 15.18 -23.69
CA ARG A 161 23.96 14.13 -24.69
C ARG A 161 22.49 13.70 -24.70
N PHE A 162 21.89 13.50 -23.53
CA PHE A 162 20.53 13.01 -23.39
C PHE A 162 19.45 14.08 -23.57
N VAL A 163 19.77 15.36 -23.41
CA VAL A 163 18.76 16.45 -23.51
C VAL A 163 18.07 16.53 -24.88
N SER A 164 18.68 15.94 -25.92
CA SER A 164 18.09 15.82 -27.26
C SER A 164 17.08 14.67 -27.39
N ASP A 165 17.15 13.69 -26.49
CA ASP A 165 16.25 12.54 -26.44
C ASP A 165 15.01 12.88 -25.57
N PRO A 166 13.87 12.19 -25.77
CA PRO A 166 12.74 12.32 -24.87
C PRO A 166 13.13 11.84 -23.45
N PRO A 167 12.69 12.54 -22.38
CA PRO A 167 12.99 12.15 -21.01
C PRO A 167 12.31 10.82 -20.64
N PRO A 168 12.93 10.00 -19.77
CA PRO A 168 12.38 8.70 -19.38
C PRO A 168 11.08 8.84 -18.57
N ASN A 169 10.94 9.91 -17.79
CA ASN A 169 9.74 10.23 -17.02
C ASN A 169 9.45 11.74 -17.12
N LEU A 170 8.28 12.09 -17.66
CA LEU A 170 7.82 13.48 -17.70
C LEU A 170 7.39 13.95 -16.31
N VAL A 171 7.81 15.15 -15.94
CA VAL A 171 7.37 15.85 -14.72
C VAL A 171 6.46 16.99 -15.14
N SER A 172 5.29 17.09 -14.52
CA SER A 172 4.35 18.19 -14.72
C SER A 172 3.74 18.58 -13.39
N ALA A 173 3.45 19.86 -13.17
CA ALA A 173 2.64 20.33 -12.03
C ALA A 173 1.19 19.82 -12.09
N THR A 174 0.76 19.27 -13.23
CA THR A 174 -0.57 18.71 -13.37
C THR A 174 -0.61 17.30 -12.77
N PRO A 175 -1.56 17.01 -11.86
CA PRO A 175 -1.67 15.69 -11.26
C PRO A 175 -1.92 14.60 -12.31
N SER A 176 -1.27 13.45 -12.15
CA SER A 176 -1.44 12.26 -13.00
C SER A 176 -1.82 11.04 -12.15
N PRO A 177 -3.10 10.93 -11.74
CA PRO A 177 -3.53 9.89 -10.82
C PRO A 177 -3.33 8.50 -11.41
N SER A 178 -2.79 7.58 -10.63
CA SER A 178 -2.76 6.16 -10.98
C SER A 178 -3.81 5.44 -10.13
N PRO A 179 -4.76 4.70 -10.73
CA PRO A 179 -5.72 3.92 -9.95
C PRO A 179 -4.97 2.96 -9.03
N ARG A 180 -5.34 2.91 -7.75
CA ARG A 180 -4.94 1.79 -6.91
C ARG A 180 -5.53 0.52 -7.53
N GLY A 181 -4.68 -0.30 -8.13
CA GLY A 181 -5.10 -1.56 -8.72
C GLY A 181 -5.76 -2.42 -7.65
N ASN A 182 -7.08 -2.55 -7.71
CA ASN A 182 -7.80 -3.46 -6.83
C ASN A 182 -7.65 -4.87 -7.41
N VAL A 183 -6.60 -5.59 -6.99
CA VAL A 183 -6.27 -6.97 -7.44
C VAL A 183 -7.45 -7.95 -7.25
N GLN A 184 -8.51 -7.54 -6.53
CA GLN A 184 -9.60 -8.35 -6.03
C GLN A 184 -10.96 -8.09 -6.70
N ASP A 185 -11.06 -7.24 -7.73
CA ASP A 185 -12.27 -7.13 -8.58
C ASP A 185 -12.45 -8.36 -9.50
N SER A 186 -11.65 -9.42 -9.29
CA SER A 186 -11.83 -10.70 -9.97
C SER A 186 -13.13 -11.38 -9.50
N PRO A 187 -14.04 -11.74 -10.42
CA PRO A 187 -15.25 -12.49 -10.08
C PRO A 187 -14.94 -13.94 -9.62
N ILE A 188 -13.68 -14.36 -9.71
CA ILE A 188 -13.18 -15.68 -9.35
C ILE A 188 -12.65 -15.60 -7.92
N PRO A 189 -13.16 -16.42 -6.96
CA PRO A 189 -12.62 -16.43 -5.61
C PRO A 189 -11.12 -16.77 -5.65
N PRO A 190 -10.28 -16.17 -4.79
CA PRO A 190 -8.87 -16.54 -4.75
C PRO A 190 -8.71 -18.04 -4.50
N PHE A 191 -7.65 -18.63 -5.05
CA PHE A 191 -7.36 -20.04 -4.89
C PHE A 191 -7.31 -20.39 -3.39
N PRO A 192 -8.10 -21.37 -2.92
CA PRO A 192 -8.49 -21.48 -1.51
C PRO A 192 -7.39 -22.08 -0.61
N ILE A 193 -6.13 -22.17 -1.05
CA ILE A 193 -5.10 -22.86 -0.26
C ILE A 193 -3.72 -22.27 -0.53
N THR A 194 -2.98 -21.96 0.54
CA THR A 194 -1.57 -21.53 0.49
C THR A 194 -0.62 -22.71 0.26
N ALA A 195 0.52 -22.44 -0.38
CA ALA A 195 1.50 -23.48 -0.73
C ALA A 195 2.09 -24.26 0.45
N GLY A 196 2.32 -23.62 1.59
CA GLY A 196 2.77 -24.29 2.81
C GLY A 196 1.66 -25.01 3.60
N GLY A 197 0.43 -25.00 3.09
CA GLY A 197 -0.75 -25.22 3.91
C GLY A 197 -0.89 -24.15 4.98
N PHE A 198 -1.74 -24.40 5.98
CA PHE A 198 -1.97 -23.50 7.10
C PHE A 198 -0.85 -23.55 8.15
N GLN A 199 0.35 -24.00 7.75
CA GLN A 199 1.52 -24.23 8.58
C GLN A 199 2.57 -23.15 8.37
N ASP A 200 3.44 -22.97 9.36
CA ASP A 200 4.55 -22.04 9.28
C ASP A 200 5.65 -22.51 8.31
N PRO A 201 6.28 -21.58 7.57
CA PRO A 201 7.50 -21.88 6.85
C PRO A 201 8.65 -22.08 7.85
N ASP A 202 9.00 -23.33 8.14
CA ASP A 202 10.27 -23.73 8.74
C ASP A 202 11.23 -24.26 7.65
N PRO A 203 12.55 -24.35 7.88
CA PRO A 203 13.48 -24.85 6.86
C PRO A 203 13.18 -26.26 6.35
N LYS A 204 12.48 -27.10 7.13
CA LYS A 204 12.11 -28.47 6.72
C LYS A 204 10.87 -28.49 5.83
N THR A 205 10.00 -27.51 5.99
CA THR A 205 8.74 -27.33 5.27
C THR A 205 8.87 -26.35 4.11
N ALA A 206 9.90 -25.50 4.08
CA ALA A 206 10.17 -24.53 3.02
C ALA A 206 10.37 -25.20 1.65
N ASP A 207 11.18 -26.27 1.59
CA ASP A 207 11.39 -27.03 0.34
C ASP A 207 10.08 -27.68 -0.13
N ARG A 208 9.27 -28.17 0.81
CA ARG A 208 7.94 -28.73 0.52
C ARG A 208 6.97 -27.66 0.04
N ALA A 209 6.94 -26.50 0.69
CA ALA A 209 6.10 -25.36 0.34
C ALA A 209 6.47 -24.80 -1.04
N ALA A 210 7.76 -24.77 -1.40
CA ALA A 210 8.19 -24.38 -2.74
C ALA A 210 7.69 -25.38 -3.80
N ALA A 211 7.83 -26.68 -3.54
CA ALA A 211 7.31 -27.71 -4.43
C ALA A 211 5.77 -27.69 -4.53
N ASP A 212 5.08 -27.40 -3.44
CA ASP A 212 3.62 -27.26 -3.39
C ASP A 212 3.16 -25.96 -4.07
N ALA A 213 3.94 -24.88 -4.02
CA ALA A 213 3.67 -23.65 -4.76
C ALA A 213 3.75 -23.87 -6.27
N GLU A 214 4.79 -24.58 -6.73
CA GLU A 214 4.93 -24.96 -8.13
C GLU A 214 3.79 -25.89 -8.57
N LEU A 215 3.39 -26.84 -7.71
CA LEU A 215 2.23 -27.69 -7.95
C LEU A 215 0.94 -26.86 -8.09
N ILE A 216 0.69 -25.90 -7.19
CA ILE A 216 -0.48 -25.01 -7.26
C ILE A 216 -0.47 -24.21 -8.56
N LYS A 217 0.68 -23.66 -8.95
CA LYS A 217 0.81 -22.93 -10.21
C LYS A 217 0.46 -23.82 -11.41
N GLN A 218 0.99 -25.04 -11.46
CA GLN A 218 0.68 -26.00 -12.52
C GLN A 218 -0.80 -26.39 -12.52
N LEU A 219 -1.37 -26.65 -11.35
CA LEU A 219 -2.80 -26.95 -11.20
C LEU A 219 -3.66 -25.79 -11.71
N TYR A 220 -3.29 -24.54 -11.38
CA TYR A 220 -3.98 -23.34 -11.83
C TYR A 220 -3.89 -23.17 -13.35
N ASP A 221 -2.69 -23.25 -13.93
CA ASP A 221 -2.49 -23.09 -15.37
C ASP A 221 -3.31 -24.12 -16.17
N ARG A 222 -3.36 -25.37 -15.68
CA ARG A 222 -4.16 -26.44 -16.27
C ARG A 222 -5.66 -26.25 -16.07
N ALA A 223 -6.07 -25.84 -14.86
CA ALA A 223 -7.44 -25.52 -14.52
C ALA A 223 -7.99 -24.38 -15.40
N ALA A 224 -7.24 -23.29 -15.52
CA ALA A 224 -7.57 -22.14 -16.35
C ALA A 224 -7.62 -22.51 -17.85
N ALA A 225 -6.80 -23.46 -18.29
CA ALA A 225 -6.84 -24.01 -19.64
C ALA A 225 -7.96 -25.05 -19.88
N GLY A 226 -8.73 -25.43 -18.86
CA GLY A 226 -9.77 -26.45 -18.95
C GLY A 226 -9.25 -27.89 -19.11
N ASP A 227 -7.97 -28.15 -18.86
CA ASP A 227 -7.33 -29.47 -19.00
C ASP A 227 -7.63 -30.38 -17.78
N ARG A 228 -8.89 -30.79 -17.68
CA ARG A 228 -9.40 -31.61 -16.57
C ARG A 228 -8.64 -32.92 -16.39
N ALA A 229 -8.34 -33.61 -17.49
CA ALA A 229 -7.67 -34.92 -17.43
C ALA A 229 -6.27 -34.82 -16.82
N SER A 230 -5.54 -33.73 -17.09
CA SER A 230 -4.25 -33.52 -16.45
C SER A 230 -4.37 -33.17 -14.96
N VAL A 231 -5.37 -32.38 -14.56
CA VAL A 231 -5.62 -32.12 -13.14
C VAL A 231 -6.01 -33.41 -12.40
N GLU A 232 -6.87 -34.26 -12.98
CA GLU A 232 -7.23 -35.57 -12.41
C GLU A 232 -6.01 -36.50 -12.27
N ARG A 233 -5.14 -36.57 -13.28
CA ARG A 233 -3.87 -37.31 -13.18
C ARG A 233 -2.97 -36.76 -12.07
N MET A 234 -2.96 -35.45 -11.83
CA MET A 234 -2.19 -34.85 -10.74
C MET A 234 -2.76 -35.22 -9.36
N ILE A 235 -4.09 -35.39 -9.24
CA ILE A 235 -4.74 -35.90 -8.02
C ILE A 235 -4.33 -37.34 -7.73
N GLU A 236 -4.37 -38.20 -8.74
CA GLU A 236 -4.01 -39.63 -8.61
C GLU A 236 -2.56 -39.81 -8.16
N ASN A 237 -1.67 -38.95 -8.65
CA ASN A 237 -0.25 -38.98 -8.33
C ASN A 237 0.11 -38.21 -7.04
N ALA A 238 -0.85 -37.61 -6.35
CA ALA A 238 -0.59 -36.83 -5.15
C ALA A 238 -0.17 -37.74 -3.99
N THR A 239 1.11 -37.63 -3.59
CA THR A 239 1.74 -38.51 -2.60
C THR A 239 1.40 -38.20 -1.14
N THR A 240 0.80 -37.04 -0.86
CA THR A 240 0.48 -36.62 0.52
C THR A 240 -0.97 -36.14 0.63
N PRO A 241 -1.63 -36.29 1.79
CA PRO A 241 -3.04 -35.90 1.92
C PRO A 241 -3.30 -34.43 1.61
N PHE A 242 -2.38 -33.54 2.00
CA PHE A 242 -2.46 -32.12 1.67
C PHE A 242 -2.35 -31.86 0.17
N ARG A 243 -1.43 -32.51 -0.56
CA ARG A 243 -1.36 -32.40 -2.03
C ARG A 243 -2.62 -32.92 -2.71
N LYS A 244 -3.23 -33.97 -2.16
CA LYS A 244 -4.50 -34.49 -2.64
C LYS A 244 -5.62 -33.47 -2.41
N ALA A 245 -5.65 -32.82 -1.24
CA ALA A 245 -6.59 -31.73 -0.96
C ALA A 245 -6.40 -30.55 -1.93
N LEU A 246 -5.16 -30.11 -2.18
CA LEU A 246 -4.82 -29.06 -3.14
C LEU A 246 -5.36 -29.35 -4.54
N ALA A 247 -5.11 -30.56 -5.04
CA ALA A 247 -5.51 -30.93 -6.38
C ALA A 247 -7.04 -31.09 -6.51
N ILE A 248 -7.72 -31.62 -5.48
CA ILE A 248 -9.20 -31.69 -5.44
C ILE A 248 -9.82 -30.28 -5.39
N ALA A 249 -9.30 -29.39 -4.54
CA ALA A 249 -9.77 -28.00 -4.45
C ALA A 249 -9.55 -27.24 -5.78
N SER A 250 -8.52 -27.60 -6.55
CA SER A 250 -8.30 -27.03 -7.89
C SER A 250 -9.42 -27.41 -8.86
N LEU A 251 -9.86 -28.68 -8.88
CA LEU A 251 -11.01 -29.09 -9.69
C LEU A 251 -12.30 -28.42 -9.22
N GLU A 252 -12.50 -28.37 -7.91
CA GLU A 252 -13.63 -27.67 -7.30
C GLU A 252 -13.70 -26.22 -7.81
N HIS A 253 -12.56 -25.52 -7.81
CA HIS A 253 -12.45 -24.16 -8.33
C HIS A 253 -12.79 -24.03 -9.83
N VAL A 254 -12.38 -24.99 -10.66
CA VAL A 254 -12.79 -25.06 -12.08
C VAL A 254 -14.31 -25.14 -12.18
N PHE A 255 -14.97 -25.98 -11.40
CA PHE A 255 -16.43 -26.10 -11.42
C PHE A 255 -17.13 -24.83 -10.93
N ILE A 256 -16.55 -24.10 -9.96
CA ILE A 256 -17.04 -22.78 -9.58
C ILE A 256 -17.00 -21.80 -10.76
N GLN A 257 -15.87 -21.74 -11.48
CA GLN A 257 -15.72 -20.86 -12.65
C GLN A 257 -16.69 -21.21 -13.78
N LEU A 258 -17.00 -22.49 -13.95
CA LEU A 258 -17.98 -22.98 -14.91
C LEU A 258 -19.45 -22.80 -14.46
N GLY A 259 -19.70 -22.22 -13.29
CA GLY A 259 -21.05 -22.04 -12.76
C GLY A 259 -21.74 -23.35 -12.37
N ARG A 260 -20.97 -24.36 -11.95
CA ARG A 260 -21.41 -25.73 -11.62
C ARG A 260 -21.24 -26.00 -10.11
N PRO A 261 -22.08 -25.39 -9.26
CA PRO A 261 -21.89 -25.42 -7.80
C PRO A 261 -22.15 -26.81 -7.18
N ALA A 262 -22.94 -27.68 -7.82
CA ALA A 262 -23.19 -29.03 -7.33
C ALA A 262 -21.96 -29.94 -7.46
N GLU A 263 -21.25 -29.84 -8.57
CA GLU A 263 -20.00 -30.54 -8.82
C GLU A 263 -18.89 -29.99 -7.92
N ALA A 264 -18.78 -28.66 -7.81
CA ALA A 264 -17.86 -28.02 -6.87
C ALA A 264 -18.07 -28.56 -5.44
N GLU A 265 -19.32 -28.59 -4.97
CA GLU A 265 -19.67 -29.18 -3.67
C GLU A 265 -19.23 -30.64 -3.54
N GLN A 266 -19.44 -31.47 -4.57
CA GLN A 266 -19.04 -32.88 -4.52
C GLN A 266 -17.52 -33.03 -4.34
N TYR A 267 -16.73 -32.24 -5.07
CA TYR A 267 -15.28 -32.24 -4.92
C TYR A 267 -14.84 -31.71 -3.57
N ALA A 268 -15.41 -30.60 -3.08
CA ALA A 268 -15.13 -30.10 -1.73
C ALA A 268 -15.37 -31.17 -0.65
N LYS A 269 -16.49 -31.90 -0.73
CA LYS A 269 -16.82 -32.99 0.21
C LYS A 269 -15.85 -34.17 0.17
N SER A 270 -15.25 -34.43 -0.99
CA SER A 270 -14.29 -35.52 -1.22
C SER A 270 -12.89 -35.26 -0.67
N ILE A 271 -12.58 -34.02 -0.27
CA ILE A 271 -11.29 -33.69 0.34
C ILE A 271 -11.14 -34.51 1.64
N PRO A 272 -9.99 -35.19 1.84
CA PRO A 272 -9.75 -35.96 3.05
C PRO A 272 -9.56 -35.06 4.27
N GLU A 273 -9.99 -35.55 5.44
CA GLU A 273 -9.79 -34.90 6.76
C GLU A 273 -8.78 -35.72 7.60
N THR A 274 -7.68 -36.13 6.98
CA THR A 274 -6.71 -37.07 7.60
C THR A 274 -5.75 -36.38 8.56
N ASP A 275 -5.54 -35.09 8.37
CA ASP A 275 -4.70 -34.24 9.20
C ASP A 275 -5.30 -32.83 9.28
N SER A 276 -4.73 -31.99 10.14
CA SER A 276 -5.24 -30.65 10.38
C SER A 276 -5.17 -29.73 9.17
N SER A 277 -4.12 -29.85 8.34
CA SER A 277 -3.96 -29.03 7.13
C SER A 277 -5.00 -29.39 6.07
N SER A 278 -5.22 -30.68 5.84
CA SER A 278 -6.24 -31.19 4.92
C SER A 278 -7.66 -30.92 5.41
N SER A 279 -7.88 -30.97 6.73
CA SER A 279 -9.16 -30.57 7.35
C SER A 279 -9.46 -29.08 7.14
N LEU A 280 -8.48 -28.19 7.38
CA LEU A 280 -8.64 -26.77 7.11
C LEU A 280 -8.81 -26.49 5.61
N ALA A 281 -8.12 -27.22 4.74
CA ALA A 281 -8.27 -27.10 3.29
C ALA A 281 -9.69 -27.48 2.84
N LYS A 282 -10.26 -28.54 3.43
CA LYS A 282 -11.66 -28.91 3.22
C LYS A 282 -12.62 -27.83 3.68
N ALA A 283 -12.39 -27.25 4.86
CA ALA A 283 -13.22 -26.16 5.36
C ALA A 283 -13.21 -24.97 4.39
N GLU A 284 -12.05 -24.59 3.85
CA GLU A 284 -11.95 -23.50 2.89
C GLU A 284 -12.64 -23.82 1.55
N ALA A 285 -12.48 -25.04 1.02
CA ALA A 285 -13.18 -25.50 -0.17
C ALA A 285 -14.72 -25.54 0.02
N LEU A 286 -15.21 -25.99 1.18
CA LEU A 286 -16.64 -25.94 1.48
C LEU A 286 -17.17 -24.50 1.55
N SER A 287 -16.37 -23.56 2.05
CA SER A 287 -16.70 -22.12 2.02
C SER A 287 -16.78 -21.58 0.58
N ALA A 288 -15.86 -21.99 -0.29
CA ALA A 288 -15.86 -21.63 -1.70
C ALA A 288 -17.09 -22.21 -2.43
N ALA A 289 -17.42 -23.48 -2.20
CA ALA A 289 -18.66 -24.09 -2.69
C ALA A 289 -19.91 -23.36 -2.15
N GLY A 290 -19.93 -22.96 -0.88
CA GLY A 290 -20.98 -22.13 -0.30
C GLY A 290 -21.13 -20.79 -1.05
N THR A 291 -20.01 -20.12 -1.36
CA THR A 291 -19.98 -18.89 -2.16
C THR A 291 -20.53 -19.13 -3.58
N ALA A 292 -20.25 -20.28 -4.19
CA ALA A 292 -20.80 -20.63 -5.50
C ALA A 292 -22.32 -20.84 -5.44
N TRP A 293 -22.84 -21.42 -4.36
CA TRP A 293 -24.28 -21.54 -4.14
C TRP A 293 -24.99 -20.21 -3.91
N VAL A 294 -24.35 -19.26 -3.22
CA VAL A 294 -24.85 -17.87 -3.12
C VAL A 294 -25.00 -17.26 -4.52
N ARG A 295 -24.00 -17.43 -5.39
CA ARG A 295 -24.06 -16.91 -6.78
C ARG A 295 -25.17 -17.57 -7.60
N ALA A 296 -25.48 -18.83 -7.30
CA ALA A 296 -26.60 -19.56 -7.86
C ALA A 296 -27.95 -19.26 -7.16
N LEU A 297 -27.99 -18.24 -6.29
CA LEU A 297 -29.18 -17.80 -5.54
C LEU A 297 -29.80 -18.88 -4.64
N ASN A 298 -28.95 -19.78 -4.10
CA ASN A 298 -29.37 -20.84 -3.18
C ASN A 298 -28.74 -20.63 -1.80
N ASP A 299 -29.32 -19.70 -1.05
CA ASP A 299 -28.82 -19.29 0.27
C ASP A 299 -28.89 -20.42 1.30
N ASP A 300 -29.91 -21.28 1.25
CA ASP A 300 -30.06 -22.40 2.18
C ASP A 300 -28.90 -23.39 2.04
N ARG A 301 -28.57 -23.75 0.80
CA ARG A 301 -27.47 -24.66 0.51
C ARG A 301 -26.12 -24.02 0.83
N ALA A 302 -25.97 -22.72 0.55
CA ALA A 302 -24.78 -21.97 0.95
C ALA A 302 -24.58 -21.97 2.48
N ARG A 303 -25.64 -21.75 3.27
CA ARG A 303 -25.57 -21.79 4.75
C ARG A 303 -25.16 -23.16 5.29
N ILE A 304 -25.66 -24.25 4.69
CA ILE A 304 -25.25 -25.62 5.05
C ILE A 304 -23.73 -25.75 4.91
N HIS A 305 -23.17 -25.32 3.76
CA HIS A 305 -21.74 -25.44 3.50
C HIS A 305 -20.89 -24.54 4.38
N PHE A 306 -21.30 -23.29 4.61
CA PHE A 306 -20.61 -22.42 5.56
C PHE A 306 -20.62 -22.98 6.97
N ASN A 307 -21.73 -23.57 7.43
CA ASN A 307 -21.81 -24.19 8.75
C ASN A 307 -20.94 -25.44 8.86
N SER A 308 -20.91 -26.29 7.83
CA SER A 308 -19.99 -27.43 7.76
C SER A 308 -18.52 -26.99 7.79
N ALA A 309 -18.17 -25.98 6.99
CA ALA A 309 -16.82 -25.40 6.97
C ALA A 309 -16.40 -24.89 8.36
N LYS A 310 -17.28 -24.12 9.03
CA LYS A 310 -17.03 -23.63 10.40
C LYS A 310 -16.84 -24.76 11.41
N SER A 311 -17.65 -25.80 11.32
CA SER A 311 -17.56 -26.97 12.20
C SER A 311 -16.20 -27.66 12.08
N ILE A 312 -15.72 -27.86 10.83
CA ILE A 312 -14.41 -28.46 10.56
C ILE A 312 -13.28 -27.53 11.05
N ALA A 313 -13.33 -26.24 10.72
CA ALA A 313 -12.33 -25.28 11.20
C ALA A 313 -12.29 -25.19 12.74
N SER A 314 -13.42 -25.40 13.41
CA SER A 314 -13.51 -25.38 14.88
C SER A 314 -12.95 -26.64 15.53
N SER A 315 -12.93 -27.77 14.84
CA SER A 315 -12.45 -29.05 15.39
C SER A 315 -10.92 -29.19 15.37
N VAL A 316 -10.24 -28.49 14.47
CA VAL A 316 -8.77 -28.43 14.39
C VAL A 316 -8.19 -27.79 15.66
N ARG A 317 -7.09 -28.32 16.21
CA ARG A 317 -6.54 -27.88 17.52
C ARG A 317 -5.14 -27.31 17.47
N ASP A 318 -4.31 -27.83 16.58
CA ASP A 318 -2.86 -27.64 16.47
C ASP A 318 -2.45 -26.57 15.44
N LEU A 319 -3.39 -26.04 14.64
CA LEU A 319 -3.14 -24.96 13.68
C LEU A 319 -3.97 -23.70 14.01
N PRO A 320 -3.72 -23.04 15.16
CA PRO A 320 -4.57 -21.94 15.63
C PRO A 320 -4.62 -20.74 14.67
N LEU A 321 -3.50 -20.32 14.06
CA LEU A 321 -3.51 -19.22 13.07
C LEU A 321 -4.19 -19.64 11.76
N GLY A 322 -4.03 -20.90 11.36
CA GLY A 322 -4.75 -21.50 10.24
C GLY A 322 -6.26 -21.41 10.39
N ARG A 323 -6.76 -21.75 11.59
CA ARG A 323 -8.18 -21.66 11.94
C ARG A 323 -8.70 -20.23 11.88
N VAL A 324 -7.94 -19.25 12.41
CA VAL A 324 -8.29 -17.83 12.29
C VAL A 324 -8.44 -17.46 10.82
N SER A 325 -7.47 -17.85 9.99
CA SER A 325 -7.46 -17.55 8.55
C SER A 325 -8.70 -18.11 7.85
N VAL A 326 -9.03 -19.39 8.07
CA VAL A 326 -10.22 -20.01 7.47
C VAL A 326 -11.52 -19.38 7.97
N LEU A 327 -11.66 -19.12 9.27
CA LEU A 327 -12.86 -18.46 9.83
C LEU A 327 -13.05 -17.06 9.26
N VAL A 328 -11.97 -16.30 9.10
CA VAL A 328 -11.99 -14.98 8.46
C VAL A 328 -12.42 -15.07 6.99
N SER A 329 -11.91 -16.05 6.24
CA SER A 329 -12.33 -16.31 4.85
C SER A 329 -13.82 -16.66 4.77
N ILE A 330 -14.33 -17.51 5.67
CA ILE A 330 -15.76 -17.85 5.75
C ILE A 330 -16.60 -16.62 6.06
N ALA A 331 -16.22 -15.84 7.08
CA ALA A 331 -16.94 -14.63 7.47
C ALA A 331 -17.02 -13.62 6.31
N THR A 332 -15.90 -13.44 5.59
CA THR A 332 -15.82 -12.59 4.41
C THR A 332 -16.78 -13.06 3.31
N ALA A 333 -16.79 -14.37 3.02
CA ALA A 333 -17.68 -14.97 2.03
C ALA A 333 -19.16 -14.80 2.41
N GLN A 334 -19.52 -15.01 3.68
CA GLN A 334 -20.87 -14.82 4.19
C GLN A 334 -21.34 -13.36 4.02
N ILE A 335 -20.54 -12.37 4.42
CA ILE A 335 -20.90 -10.96 4.26
C ILE A 335 -21.04 -10.57 2.79
N ARG A 336 -20.11 -11.01 1.93
CA ARG A 336 -20.22 -10.78 0.46
C ARG A 336 -21.48 -11.43 -0.12
N GLY A 337 -21.89 -12.57 0.42
CA GLY A 337 -23.14 -13.24 0.08
C GLY A 337 -24.38 -12.69 0.77
N ARG A 338 -24.31 -11.49 1.36
CA ARG A 338 -25.43 -10.82 2.07
C ARG A 338 -25.94 -11.56 3.31
N MET A 339 -25.20 -12.55 3.82
CA MET A 339 -25.48 -13.23 5.10
C MET A 339 -24.78 -12.47 6.24
N ILE A 340 -25.19 -11.22 6.45
CA ILE A 340 -24.46 -10.27 7.30
C ILE A 340 -24.34 -10.77 8.75
N GLU A 341 -25.44 -11.22 9.36
CA GLU A 341 -25.45 -11.69 10.75
C GLU A 341 -24.57 -12.92 10.96
N ASP A 342 -24.62 -13.88 10.03
CA ASP A 342 -23.79 -15.09 10.06
C ASP A 342 -22.31 -14.72 9.94
N GLY A 343 -21.98 -13.82 9.01
CA GLY A 343 -20.63 -13.33 8.79
C GLY A 343 -20.07 -12.59 10.00
N GLU A 344 -20.84 -11.70 10.61
CA GLU A 344 -20.45 -11.01 11.85
C GLU A 344 -20.28 -11.98 13.03
N ALA A 345 -21.12 -13.01 13.15
CA ALA A 345 -20.95 -14.06 14.15
C ALA A 345 -19.66 -14.86 13.92
N THR A 346 -19.33 -15.19 12.67
CA THR A 346 -18.08 -15.89 12.33
C THR A 346 -16.85 -15.01 12.58
N PHE A 347 -16.91 -13.71 12.28
CA PHE A 347 -15.85 -12.78 12.66
C PHE A 347 -15.64 -12.74 14.18
N ARG A 348 -16.71 -12.67 14.98
CA ARG A 348 -16.58 -12.73 16.45
C ARG A 348 -15.89 -14.00 16.93
N GLN A 349 -16.21 -15.16 16.35
CA GLN A 349 -15.51 -16.41 16.66
C GLN A 349 -14.01 -16.34 16.33
N SER A 350 -13.64 -15.70 15.21
CA SER A 350 -12.23 -15.49 14.86
C SER A 350 -11.51 -14.57 15.87
N ILE A 351 -12.18 -13.52 16.35
CA ILE A 351 -11.67 -12.60 17.38
C ILE A 351 -11.45 -13.34 18.71
N GLU A 352 -12.42 -14.13 19.16
CA GLU A 352 -12.32 -14.94 20.38
C GLU A 352 -11.17 -15.95 20.32
N LEU A 353 -10.89 -16.50 19.13
CA LEU A 353 -9.75 -17.37 18.91
C LEU A 353 -8.42 -16.60 18.94
N ALA A 354 -8.35 -15.45 18.26
CA ALA A 354 -7.17 -14.60 18.22
C ALA A 354 -6.76 -14.08 19.61
N GLN A 355 -7.72 -13.77 20.47
CA GLN A 355 -7.47 -13.33 21.85
C GLN A 355 -6.71 -14.36 22.70
N LYS A 356 -6.74 -15.64 22.32
CA LYS A 356 -6.05 -16.72 23.05
C LYS A 356 -4.57 -16.83 22.69
N PHE A 357 -4.10 -16.09 21.69
CA PHE A 357 -2.70 -16.15 21.28
C PHE A 357 -1.84 -15.39 22.30
N PRO A 358 -0.56 -15.74 22.46
CA PRO A 358 0.35 -14.97 23.29
C PRO A 358 0.53 -13.54 22.76
N ASP A 359 0.79 -12.61 23.66
CA ASP A 359 1.24 -11.26 23.29
C ASP A 359 2.70 -11.34 22.81
N ARG A 360 3.01 -10.54 21.78
CA ARG A 360 4.39 -10.47 21.27
C ARG A 360 5.29 -9.79 22.31
N PRO A 361 6.46 -10.37 22.65
CA PRO A 361 7.38 -9.73 23.58
C PRO A 361 7.81 -8.34 23.10
N ALA A 362 7.77 -7.35 23.99
CA ALA A 362 8.25 -6.02 23.72
C ALA A 362 9.76 -6.06 23.40
N THR A 363 10.16 -5.42 22.31
CA THR A 363 11.57 -5.29 21.95
C THR A 363 12.12 -3.96 22.47
N PRO A 364 13.19 -3.94 23.28
CA PRO A 364 13.79 -2.68 23.74
C PRO A 364 14.24 -1.78 22.58
N GLN A 365 14.24 -0.48 22.80
CA GLN A 365 14.66 0.50 21.78
C GLN A 365 16.10 0.24 21.33
N GLY A 366 16.33 0.30 20.01
CA GLY A 366 17.64 0.08 19.39
C GLY A 366 18.05 -1.39 19.25
N VAL A 367 17.27 -2.34 19.78
CA VAL A 367 17.53 -3.77 19.62
C VAL A 367 16.77 -4.29 18.40
N ARG A 368 17.47 -4.96 17.48
CA ARG A 368 16.82 -5.63 16.36
C ARG A 368 15.89 -6.70 16.91
N ARG A 369 14.62 -6.65 16.48
CA ARG A 369 13.61 -7.64 16.86
C ARG A 369 14.11 -9.05 16.52
N PRO A 370 14.12 -9.98 17.48
CA PRO A 370 14.46 -11.37 17.20
C PRO A 370 13.40 -11.99 16.28
N PRO A 371 13.77 -12.97 15.43
CA PRO A 371 12.79 -13.69 14.63
C PRO A 371 11.78 -14.38 15.54
N THR A 372 10.52 -14.45 15.08
CA THR A 372 9.48 -15.23 15.74
C THR A 372 9.95 -16.69 15.86
N PRO A 373 9.88 -17.32 17.04
CA PRO A 373 10.18 -18.74 17.18
C PRO A 373 9.26 -19.58 16.28
N PRO A 374 9.77 -20.64 15.63
CA PRO A 374 8.94 -21.52 14.80
C PRO A 374 7.73 -22.07 15.58
N GLY A 375 6.54 -22.02 14.97
CA GLY A 375 5.30 -22.55 15.57
C GLY A 375 4.67 -21.66 16.65
N ILE A 376 5.24 -20.48 16.93
CA ILE A 376 4.65 -19.50 17.83
C ILE A 376 4.02 -18.39 17.01
N HIS A 377 2.72 -18.21 17.19
CA HIS A 377 1.97 -17.09 16.61
C HIS A 377 1.50 -16.16 17.71
N TYR A 378 1.49 -14.87 17.41
CA TYR A 378 1.10 -13.84 18.35
C TYR A 378 -0.25 -13.21 17.97
N LYS A 379 -0.88 -12.54 18.95
CA LYS A 379 -2.15 -11.83 18.72
C LYS A 379 -2.10 -10.88 17.53
N ASP A 380 -0.97 -10.20 17.31
CA ASP A 380 -0.83 -9.23 16.22
C ASP A 380 -1.04 -9.83 14.84
N GLU A 381 -0.41 -10.98 14.56
CA GLU A 381 -0.58 -11.70 13.29
C GLU A 381 -2.04 -12.12 13.04
N ALA A 382 -2.75 -12.52 14.10
CA ALA A 382 -4.15 -12.94 13.99
C ALA A 382 -5.10 -11.74 13.80
N PHE A 383 -4.92 -10.68 14.58
CA PHE A 383 -5.76 -9.49 14.50
C PHE A 383 -5.54 -8.71 13.20
N GLU A 384 -4.31 -8.67 12.68
CA GLU A 384 -4.02 -8.09 11.37
C GLU A 384 -4.91 -8.74 10.30
N LYS A 385 -4.93 -10.08 10.20
CA LYS A 385 -5.79 -10.80 9.25
C LYS A 385 -7.28 -10.48 9.41
N ILE A 386 -7.77 -10.44 10.65
CA ILE A 386 -9.18 -10.16 10.96
C ILE A 386 -9.55 -8.74 10.52
N VAL A 387 -8.75 -7.74 10.92
CA VAL A 387 -9.00 -6.33 10.63
C VAL A 387 -8.99 -6.09 9.12
N HIS A 388 -7.96 -6.58 8.41
CA HIS A 388 -7.86 -6.44 6.96
C HIS A 388 -9.09 -7.02 6.25
N ALA A 389 -9.53 -8.21 6.63
CA ALA A 389 -10.71 -8.84 6.02
C ALA A 389 -12.02 -8.12 6.36
N ALA A 390 -12.19 -7.66 7.61
CA ALA A 390 -13.37 -6.90 8.03
C ALA A 390 -13.48 -5.57 7.25
N ILE A 391 -12.36 -4.90 7.04
CA ILE A 391 -12.26 -3.69 6.22
C ILE A 391 -12.66 -3.98 4.77
N GLN A 392 -12.15 -5.08 4.19
CA GLN A 392 -12.47 -5.48 2.81
C GLN A 392 -13.97 -5.68 2.57
N VAL A 393 -14.69 -6.24 3.54
CA VAL A 393 -16.15 -6.41 3.45
C VAL A 393 -16.94 -5.25 4.04
N ARG A 394 -16.26 -4.12 4.29
CA ARG A 394 -16.84 -2.87 4.80
C ARG A 394 -17.56 -3.02 6.14
N SER A 395 -17.18 -4.02 6.94
CA SER A 395 -17.68 -4.19 8.31
C SER A 395 -16.88 -3.31 9.27
N VAL A 396 -17.21 -2.01 9.28
CA VAL A 396 -16.51 -1.00 10.10
C VAL A 396 -16.57 -1.32 11.59
N LYS A 397 -17.70 -1.85 12.06
CA LYS A 397 -17.88 -2.26 13.44
C LYS A 397 -16.89 -3.37 13.82
N ILE A 398 -16.84 -4.46 13.07
CA ILE A 398 -15.93 -5.58 13.34
C ILE A 398 -14.46 -5.14 13.24
N ALA A 399 -14.12 -4.34 12.22
CA ALA A 399 -12.77 -3.82 12.07
C ALA A 399 -12.35 -2.98 13.28
N ASN A 400 -13.21 -2.08 13.76
CA ASN A 400 -12.94 -1.26 14.94
C ASN A 400 -12.90 -2.09 16.23
N ASP A 401 -13.80 -3.04 16.41
CA ASP A 401 -13.82 -3.92 17.60
C ASP A 401 -12.54 -4.76 17.67
N ALA A 402 -12.15 -5.38 16.55
CA ALA A 402 -10.91 -6.14 16.45
C ALA A 402 -9.67 -5.26 16.67
N ALA A 403 -9.61 -4.08 16.06
CA ALA A 403 -8.49 -3.16 16.21
C ALA A 403 -8.37 -2.61 17.64
N LYS A 404 -9.50 -2.34 18.32
CA LYS A 404 -9.51 -1.92 19.73
C LYS A 404 -8.95 -3.00 20.64
N ILE A 405 -9.32 -4.26 20.40
CA ILE A 405 -8.77 -5.38 21.17
C ILE A 405 -7.27 -5.53 20.87
N TRP A 406 -6.87 -5.36 19.62
CA TRP A 406 -5.48 -5.43 19.21
C TRP A 406 -4.62 -4.31 19.83
N SER A 407 -5.11 -3.07 19.89
CA SER A 407 -4.35 -1.94 20.47
C SER A 407 -4.08 -2.13 21.97
N MET A 408 -4.99 -2.78 22.71
CA MET A 408 -4.79 -3.13 24.12
C MET A 408 -3.63 -4.13 24.35
N SER A 409 -3.15 -4.83 23.31
CA SER A 409 -2.02 -5.77 23.39
C SER A 409 -0.64 -5.12 23.19
N GLY A 410 -0.56 -3.80 23.06
CA GLY A 410 0.71 -3.04 23.07
C GLY A 410 1.53 -3.06 21.77
N ASN A 411 0.90 -3.41 20.64
CA ASN A 411 1.56 -3.55 19.32
C ASN A 411 1.18 -2.42 18.34
N ASN A 412 1.80 -2.43 17.14
CA ASN A 412 1.63 -1.46 16.04
C ASN A 412 0.23 -1.46 15.38
N ALA A 413 -0.80 -1.89 16.11
CA ALA A 413 -2.17 -2.07 15.66
C ALA A 413 -2.75 -0.82 14.99
N GLU A 414 -2.46 0.34 15.56
CA GLU A 414 -3.07 1.59 15.11
C GLU A 414 -2.53 2.04 13.76
N SER A 415 -1.22 1.89 13.50
CA SER A 415 -0.63 2.19 12.18
C SER A 415 -1.14 1.22 11.11
N ALA A 416 -1.15 -0.07 11.43
CA ALA A 416 -1.67 -1.09 10.51
C ALA A 416 -3.15 -0.86 10.18
N LEU A 417 -3.93 -0.36 11.14
CA LEU A 417 -5.32 0.02 10.91
C LEU A 417 -5.45 1.20 9.92
N VAL A 418 -4.63 2.24 10.07
CA VAL A 418 -4.60 3.38 9.14
C VAL A 418 -4.28 2.91 7.72
N ASP A 419 -3.22 2.11 7.58
CA ASP A 419 -2.80 1.56 6.29
C ASP A 419 -3.89 0.67 5.67
N ALA A 420 -4.54 -0.17 6.48
CA ALA A 420 -5.59 -1.06 6.00
C ALA A 420 -6.83 -0.30 5.50
N TRP A 421 -7.27 0.74 6.23
CA TRP A 421 -8.37 1.59 5.78
C TRP A 421 -8.01 2.34 4.49
N LEU A 422 -6.80 2.89 4.44
CA LEU A 422 -6.33 3.61 3.28
C LEU A 422 -6.25 2.67 2.05
N ALA A 423 -5.68 1.46 2.21
CA ALA A 423 -5.60 0.44 1.16
C ALA A 423 -6.99 0.05 0.61
N ALA A 424 -8.03 0.09 1.45
CA ALA A 424 -9.41 -0.17 1.06
C ALA A 424 -10.13 1.05 0.44
N GLY A 425 -9.43 2.16 0.23
CA GLY A 425 -10.00 3.40 -0.32
C GLY A 425 -10.90 4.15 0.66
N ARG A 426 -10.80 3.86 1.96
CA ARG A 426 -11.61 4.42 3.05
C ARG A 426 -10.83 5.54 3.76
N THR A 427 -10.65 6.65 3.05
CA THR A 427 -9.79 7.75 3.48
C THR A 427 -10.27 8.40 4.78
N ASP A 428 -11.57 8.64 4.93
CA ASP A 428 -12.10 9.28 6.14
C ASP A 428 -11.88 8.39 7.37
N GLU A 429 -12.08 7.08 7.25
CA GLU A 429 -11.81 6.13 8.31
C GLU A 429 -10.32 6.00 8.64
N ALA A 430 -9.44 6.10 7.64
CA ALA A 430 -8.00 6.14 7.86
C ALA A 430 -7.57 7.41 8.63
N ILE A 431 -8.16 8.56 8.30
CA ILE A 431 -7.93 9.83 9.03
C ILE A 431 -8.41 9.72 10.47
N ASP A 432 -9.63 9.21 10.68
CA ASP A 432 -10.18 9.02 12.02
C ASP A 432 -9.35 8.04 12.86
N ALA A 433 -8.87 6.95 12.24
CA ALA A 433 -7.98 6.00 12.89
C ALA A 433 -6.66 6.66 13.31
N ALA A 434 -6.04 7.45 12.42
CA ALA A 434 -4.81 8.16 12.72
C ALA A 434 -5.00 9.14 13.89
N ARG A 435 -6.13 9.86 13.94
CA ARG A 435 -6.46 10.81 15.02
C ARG A 435 -6.66 10.17 16.40
N ARG A 436 -7.09 8.90 16.43
CA ARG A 436 -7.34 8.14 17.67
C ARG A 436 -6.06 7.63 18.33
N ILE A 437 -4.93 7.62 17.61
CA ILE A 437 -3.62 7.18 18.14
C ILE A 437 -3.26 8.00 19.37
N GLU A 438 -3.07 7.36 20.53
CA GLU A 438 -2.81 8.08 21.79
C GLU A 438 -1.39 8.66 21.87
N ASP A 439 -0.38 7.93 21.37
CA ASP A 439 1.01 8.39 21.35
C ASP A 439 1.19 9.56 20.37
N PRO A 440 1.55 10.77 20.84
CA PRO A 440 1.54 11.97 20.01
C PRO A 440 2.60 11.93 18.89
N GLU A 441 3.78 11.35 19.14
CA GLU A 441 4.81 11.19 18.11
C GLU A 441 4.37 10.22 17.00
N ARG A 442 3.76 9.10 17.38
CA ARG A 442 3.17 8.16 16.43
C ARG A 442 2.04 8.80 15.64
N ARG A 443 1.14 9.54 16.30
CA ARG A 443 0.05 10.27 15.63
C ARG A 443 0.59 11.21 14.56
N VAL A 444 1.63 11.98 14.86
CA VAL A 444 2.30 12.87 13.89
C VAL A 444 2.86 12.07 12.71
N SER A 445 3.58 10.97 12.98
CA SER A 445 4.14 10.10 11.94
C SER A 445 3.04 9.55 11.01
N GLU A 446 1.92 9.09 11.57
CA GLU A 446 0.83 8.52 10.78
C GLU A 446 0.09 9.58 9.96
N LEU A 447 -0.16 10.77 10.50
CA LEU A 447 -0.78 11.86 9.76
C LEU A 447 0.09 12.30 8.56
N LEU A 448 1.41 12.37 8.73
CA LEU A 448 2.35 12.70 7.65
C LEU A 448 2.45 11.56 6.62
N SER A 449 2.44 10.30 7.06
CA SER A 449 2.43 9.12 6.19
C SER A 449 1.17 9.06 5.34
N LEU A 450 0.01 9.27 5.97
CA LEU A 450 -1.29 9.33 5.31
C LEU A 450 -1.35 10.47 4.28
N ALA A 451 -0.91 11.68 4.65
CA ALA A 451 -0.84 12.81 3.75
C ALA A 451 0.03 12.52 2.51
N ARG A 452 1.19 11.89 2.70
CA ARG A 452 2.06 11.48 1.60
C ARG A 452 1.41 10.43 0.69
N SER A 453 0.76 9.42 1.27
CA SER A 453 0.10 8.37 0.50
C SER A 453 -1.07 8.92 -0.32
N LEU A 454 -1.89 9.80 0.25
CA LEU A 454 -2.97 10.49 -0.47
C LEU A 454 -2.43 11.38 -1.59
N LEU A 455 -1.30 12.06 -1.35
CA LEU A 455 -0.64 12.89 -2.35
C LEU A 455 -0.13 12.05 -3.53
N ASN A 456 0.46 10.89 -3.25
CA ASN A 456 0.92 9.94 -4.27
C ASN A 456 -0.25 9.38 -5.09
N ASP A 457 -1.34 8.99 -4.44
CA ASP A 457 -2.54 8.47 -5.13
C ASP A 457 -3.16 9.50 -6.07
N ALA A 458 -3.20 10.75 -5.61
CA ALA A 458 -3.70 11.87 -6.40
C ALA A 458 -2.76 12.22 -7.57
N GLY A 459 -1.61 11.55 -7.69
CA GLY A 459 -0.70 11.68 -8.82
C GLY A 459 0.12 12.96 -8.77
N ALA A 460 0.46 13.44 -7.58
CA ALA A 460 1.31 14.62 -7.46
C ALA A 460 2.67 14.41 -8.13
N PRO A 461 3.34 15.48 -8.58
CA PRO A 461 4.57 15.39 -9.33
C PRO A 461 5.70 14.81 -8.47
N ILE A 462 6.45 13.85 -9.00
CA ILE A 462 7.62 13.25 -8.33
C ILE A 462 8.90 13.81 -8.97
N PHE A 463 9.63 14.66 -8.24
CA PHE A 463 10.81 15.37 -8.76
C PHE A 463 12.07 15.25 -7.91
#